data_AF-A0A4R8C402-F1
#
_entry.id   AF-A0A4R8C402-F1
#
_cell.length_a   1.000
_cell.length_b   1.000
_cell.length_c   1.000
_cell.angle_alpha   90.00
_cell.angle_beta   90.00
_cell.angle_gamma   90.00
#
_symmetry.space_group_name_H-M   'P 1'
#
loop_
_entity.id
_entity.type
_entity.pdbx_description
1 polymer ?
#
loop_
_entity_poly.entity_id
_entity_poly.type
_entity_poly.pdbx_seq_one_letter_code
_entity_poly.pdbx_strand_id
1 'polypeptide(L)'
;MDITATADGTLLAEAPAAEVVIIEGNHYFPQAALTIGVLRPSTQPYVCPWKGHAEYFDVTTPHRTLADAAWTYPAPKHSAIERVGHDFTGYVAFDPKQVNVAMQGEQAGTG
;
A
#
# COMPACT_ATOMS: atom_id res chain seq x y z
N MET A 1 -11.75 9.50 9.30
CA MET A 1 -10.90 8.50 9.98
C MET A 1 -9.98 7.96 8.94
N ASP A 2 -8.70 8.03 9.21
CA ASP A 2 -7.66 7.82 8.21
C ASP A 2 -6.95 6.49 8.49
N ILE A 3 -6.47 5.86 7.44
CA ILE A 3 -5.65 4.66 7.51
C ILE A 3 -4.22 5.09 7.23
N THR A 4 -3.29 4.60 8.03
CA THR A 4 -1.86 4.88 7.89
C THR A 4 -1.07 3.60 7.70
N ALA A 5 -0.05 3.67 6.85
CA ALA A 5 0.99 2.66 6.72
C ALA A 5 2.28 3.22 7.33
N THR A 6 2.85 2.52 8.31
CA THR A 6 4.07 2.95 9.01
C THR A 6 5.09 1.83 9.15
N ALA A 7 6.37 2.19 9.07
CA ALA A 7 7.48 1.30 9.39
C ALA A 7 8.57 2.10 10.12
N ASP A 8 9.06 1.57 11.25
CA ASP A 8 10.08 2.25 12.08
C ASP A 8 9.73 3.69 12.47
N GLY A 9 8.44 3.95 12.76
CA GLY A 9 7.96 5.30 13.05
C GLY A 9 7.93 6.25 11.85
N THR A 10 8.26 5.78 10.64
CA THR A 10 8.16 6.54 9.39
C THR A 10 6.79 6.35 8.77
N LEU A 11 6.13 7.45 8.39
CA LEU A 11 4.89 7.43 7.62
C LEU A 11 5.19 7.09 6.16
N LEU A 12 4.60 6.01 5.66
CA LEU A 12 4.75 5.54 4.29
C LEU A 12 3.56 5.94 3.42
N ALA A 13 2.36 5.89 3.98
CA ALA A 13 1.14 6.33 3.33
C ALA A 13 0.09 6.76 4.36
N GLU A 14 -0.75 7.73 3.98
CA GLU A 14 -1.90 8.17 4.76
C GLU A 14 -3.05 8.56 3.83
N ALA A 15 -4.23 7.98 4.04
CA ALA A 15 -5.41 8.29 3.25
C ALA A 15 -6.69 8.17 4.08
N PRO A 16 -7.75 8.91 3.72
CA PRO A 16 -9.09 8.65 4.25
C PRO A 16 -9.48 7.19 3.99
N ALA A 17 -10.14 6.55 4.97
CA ALA A 17 -10.58 5.15 4.81
C ALA A 17 -11.47 4.92 3.57
N ALA A 18 -12.17 5.95 3.10
CA ALA A 18 -13.00 5.90 1.90
C ALA A 18 -12.20 5.81 0.58
N GLU A 19 -10.92 6.20 0.60
CA GLU A 19 -10.03 6.16 -0.57
C GLU A 19 -9.16 4.90 -0.61
N VAL A 20 -9.09 4.16 0.50
CA VAL A 20 -8.31 2.92 0.60
C VAL A 20 -9.16 1.74 0.16
N VAL A 21 -8.64 0.96 -0.79
CA VAL A 21 -9.33 -0.24 -1.29
C VAL A 21 -8.80 -1.48 -0.56
N ILE A 22 -9.68 -2.30 0.00
CA ILE A 22 -9.28 -3.54 0.65
C ILE A 22 -9.49 -4.71 -0.32
N ILE A 23 -8.39 -5.37 -0.70
CA ILE A 23 -8.41 -6.52 -1.62
C ILE A 23 -7.67 -7.68 -0.95
N GLU A 24 -8.40 -8.77 -0.69
CA GLU A 24 -7.86 -9.98 -0.04
C GLU A 24 -7.13 -9.68 1.28
N GLY A 25 -7.66 -8.74 2.07
CA GLY A 25 -7.11 -8.32 3.36
C GLY A 25 -5.98 -7.29 3.30
N ASN A 26 -5.50 -6.94 2.10
CA ASN A 26 -4.49 -5.90 1.92
C ASN A 26 -5.13 -4.55 1.63
N HIS A 27 -4.56 -3.50 2.23
CA HIS A 27 -5.00 -2.12 2.04
C HIS A 27 -4.19 -1.50 0.89
N TYR A 28 -4.90 -1.09 -0.16
CA TYR A 28 -4.35 -0.43 -1.33
C TYR A 28 -4.59 1.07 -1.20
N PHE A 29 -3.50 1.83 -1.09
CA PHE A 29 -3.50 3.28 -0.99
C PHE A 29 -3.39 3.90 -2.39
N PRO A 30 -4.11 5.01 -2.67
CA PRO A 30 -3.89 5.75 -3.90
C PRO A 30 -2.45 6.29 -3.93
N GLN A 31 -1.86 6.41 -5.13
CA GLN A 31 -0.47 6.86 -5.26
C GLN A 31 -0.22 8.24 -4.63
N ALA A 32 -1.24 9.12 -4.64
CA ALA A 32 -1.18 10.45 -4.02
C ALA A 32 -1.07 10.43 -2.49
N ALA A 33 -1.44 9.32 -1.84
CA ALA A 33 -1.32 9.14 -0.40
C ALA A 33 0.07 8.71 0.06
N LEU A 34 0.98 8.38 -0.87
CA LEU A 34 2.31 7.88 -0.57
C LEU A 34 3.25 9.01 -0.17
N THR A 35 4.04 8.78 0.87
CA THR A 35 5.17 9.65 1.21
C THR A 35 6.20 9.60 0.09
N ILE A 36 6.61 10.77 -0.40
CA ILE A 36 7.57 10.88 -1.50
C ILE A 36 8.93 10.28 -1.09
N GLY A 37 9.51 9.47 -1.96
CA GLY A 37 10.85 8.91 -1.79
C GLY A 37 10.93 7.65 -0.93
N VAL A 38 9.81 7.14 -0.41
CA VAL A 38 9.82 5.90 0.39
C VAL A 38 9.86 4.63 -0.46
N LEU A 39 9.50 4.70 -1.75
CA LEU A 39 9.49 3.55 -2.65
C LEU A 39 10.68 3.57 -3.61
N ARG A 40 11.36 2.43 -3.74
CA ARG A 40 12.37 2.19 -4.75
C ARG A 40 12.01 0.94 -5.56
N PRO A 41 12.07 0.95 -6.91
CA PRO A 41 11.77 -0.23 -7.72
C PRO A 41 12.61 -1.45 -7.30
N SER A 42 11.96 -2.60 -7.17
CA SER A 42 12.60 -3.90 -7.00
C SER A 42 12.58 -4.68 -8.33
N THR A 43 13.49 -5.63 -8.48
CA THR A 43 13.58 -6.50 -9.67
C THR A 43 12.69 -7.75 -9.60
N GLN A 44 11.82 -7.86 -8.59
CA GLN A 44 10.98 -9.04 -8.38
C GLN A 44 9.86 -9.16 -9.45
N PRO A 45 9.91 -10.17 -10.33
CA PRO A 45 8.84 -10.38 -11.31
C PRO A 45 7.73 -11.23 -10.68
N TYR A 46 6.49 -10.77 -10.75
CA TYR A 46 5.33 -11.55 -10.32
C TYR A 46 4.11 -11.26 -11.18
N VAL A 47 3.37 -12.31 -11.52
CA VAL A 47 2.11 -12.21 -12.25
C VAL A 47 1.02 -12.92 -11.44
N CYS A 48 0.03 -12.16 -11.00
CA CYS A 48 -1.18 -12.69 -10.40
C CYS A 48 -2.13 -13.15 -11.51
N PRO A 49 -2.66 -14.40 -11.47
CA PRO A 49 -3.54 -14.92 -12.52
C PRO A 49 -4.76 -14.05 -12.82
N TRP A 50 -5.31 -13.40 -11.79
CA TRP A 50 -6.53 -12.60 -11.92
C TRP A 50 -6.28 -11.09 -11.95
N LYS A 51 -5.25 -10.59 -11.26
CA LYS A 51 -4.96 -9.14 -11.23
C LYS A 51 -4.05 -8.67 -12.36
N GLY A 52 -3.10 -9.48 -12.84
CA GLY A 52 -2.10 -9.07 -13.84
C GLY A 52 -0.68 -8.99 -13.28
N HIS A 53 0.18 -8.22 -13.94
CA HIS A 53 1.57 -8.01 -13.53
C HIS A 53 1.64 -7.14 -12.28
N ALA A 54 2.37 -7.59 -11.27
CA ALA A 54 2.68 -6.78 -10.11
C ALA A 54 4.08 -6.20 -10.26
N GLU A 55 4.26 -4.94 -9.88
CA GLU A 55 5.57 -4.33 -9.68
C GLU A 55 5.81 -4.21 -8.18
N TYR A 56 6.97 -4.69 -7.73
CA TYR A 56 7.38 -4.63 -6.34
C TYR A 56 8.30 -3.45 -6.09
N PHE A 57 8.27 -2.94 -4.86
CA PHE A 57 9.15 -1.89 -4.39
C PHE A 57 9.80 -2.30 -3.07
N ASP A 58 11.07 -1.93 -2.95
CA ASP A 58 11.71 -1.79 -1.66
C ASP A 58 11.14 -0.54 -0.97
N VAL A 59 10.90 -0.63 0.34
CA VAL A 59 10.49 0.52 1.16
C VAL A 59 11.69 1.05 1.93
N THR A 60 12.04 2.32 1.73
CA THR A 60 13.15 2.97 2.43
C THR A 60 12.63 3.85 3.57
N THR A 61 13.12 3.56 4.78
CA THR A 61 12.98 4.41 5.96
C THR A 61 14.33 5.09 6.28
N PRO A 62 14.38 6.10 7.16
CA PRO A 62 15.65 6.65 7.63
C PRO A 62 16.56 5.61 8.32
N HIS A 63 16.00 4.47 8.74
CA HIS A 63 16.71 3.45 9.49
C HIS A 63 17.20 2.29 8.62
N ARG A 64 16.41 1.87 7.62
CA ARG A 64 16.74 0.73 6.75
C ARG A 64 15.93 0.72 5.46
N THR A 65 16.32 -0.17 4.55
CA THR A 65 15.52 -0.55 3.38
C THR A 65 14.89 -1.92 3.63
N LEU A 66 13.57 -2.00 3.50
CA LEU A 66 12.75 -3.20 3.57
C LEU A 66 12.58 -3.74 2.14
N ALA A 67 13.14 -4.92 1.87
CA ALA A 67 13.08 -5.50 0.54
C ALA A 67 11.66 -5.99 0.20
N ASP A 68 11.21 -5.74 -1.04
CA ASP A 68 9.93 -6.20 -1.58
C ASP A 68 8.71 -5.93 -0.67
N ALA A 69 8.78 -4.84 0.11
CA ALA A 69 7.82 -4.54 1.18
C ALA A 69 6.57 -3.79 0.69
N ALA A 70 6.50 -3.47 -0.60
CA ALA A 70 5.32 -2.91 -1.23
C ALA A 70 5.13 -3.45 -2.66
N TRP A 71 3.91 -3.40 -3.17
CA TRP A 71 3.60 -3.76 -4.55
C TRP A 71 2.45 -2.93 -5.12
N THR A 72 2.42 -2.83 -6.45
CA THR A 72 1.33 -2.22 -7.21
C THR A 72 0.95 -3.07 -8.42
N TYR A 73 -0.26 -2.84 -8.94
CA TYR A 73 -0.67 -3.31 -10.26
C TYR A 73 -0.81 -2.07 -11.16
N PRO A 74 0.19 -1.76 -12.01
CA PRO A 74 0.15 -0.56 -12.85
C PRO A 74 -0.79 -0.71 -14.06
N ALA A 75 -1.15 -1.96 -14.39
CA ALA A 75 -2.10 -2.30 -15.45
C ALA A 75 -2.90 -3.54 -15.02
N PRO A 76 -3.82 -3.40 -14.04
CA PRO A 76 -4.63 -4.52 -13.62
C PRO A 76 -5.57 -4.95 -14.75
N LYS A 77 -5.94 -6.23 -14.78
CA LYS A 77 -6.92 -6.73 -15.76
C LYS A 77 -8.26 -6.02 -15.56
N HIS A 78 -8.97 -5.74 -16.65
CA HIS A 78 -10.30 -5.13 -16.59
C HIS A 78 -11.26 -5.93 -15.70
N SER A 79 -11.25 -7.26 -15.82
CA SER A 79 -12.05 -8.15 -14.95
C SER A 79 -11.68 -8.09 -13.47
N ALA A 80 -10.45 -7.68 -13.13
CA ALA A 80 -10.05 -7.46 -11.75
C ALA A 80 -10.68 -6.18 -11.19
N ILE A 81 -10.68 -5.10 -11.99
CA ILE A 81 -11.36 -3.84 -11.65
C ILE A 81 -12.86 -4.09 -11.46
N GLU A 82 -13.51 -4.79 -12.39
CA GLU A 82 -14.93 -5.16 -12.29
C GLU A 82 -15.22 -5.99 -11.03
N ARG A 83 -14.36 -6.98 -10.73
CA ARG A 83 -14.50 -7.85 -9.55
C ARG A 83 -14.37 -7.07 -8.24
N VAL A 84 -13.46 -6.10 -8.19
CA VAL A 84 -13.23 -5.28 -6.98
C VAL A 84 -14.29 -4.18 -6.86
N GLY A 85 -14.86 -3.72 -7.97
CA GLY A 85 -15.83 -2.62 -8.00
C GLY A 85 -15.20 -1.23 -7.88
N HIS A 86 -13.87 -1.14 -7.98
CA HIS A 86 -13.08 0.09 -7.94
C HIS A 86 -11.85 -0.09 -8.82
N ASP A 87 -11.54 0.91 -9.64
CA ASP A 87 -10.24 1.00 -10.32
C ASP A 87 -9.12 1.26 -9.31
N PHE A 88 -8.30 0.23 -9.06
CA PHE A 88 -7.13 0.28 -8.19
C PHE A 88 -5.81 0.37 -8.97
N THR A 89 -5.87 0.80 -10.24
CA THR A 89 -4.68 0.96 -11.09
C THR A 89 -3.66 1.88 -10.41
N GLY A 90 -2.44 1.37 -10.23
CA GLY A 90 -1.36 2.13 -9.59
C GLY A 90 -1.48 2.32 -8.08
N TYR A 91 -2.52 1.76 -7.44
CA TYR A 91 -2.60 1.79 -5.98
C TYR A 91 -1.51 0.88 -5.40
N VAL A 92 -1.01 1.23 -4.22
CA VAL A 92 0.10 0.54 -3.57
C VAL A 92 -0.38 -0.13 -2.29
N ALA A 93 -0.04 -1.40 -2.12
CA ALA A 93 -0.20 -2.13 -0.88
C ALA A 93 1.17 -2.46 -0.28
N PHE A 94 1.18 -2.74 1.03
CA PHE A 94 2.39 -3.04 1.79
C PHE A 94 2.34 -4.43 2.40
N ASP A 95 3.51 -5.07 2.57
CA ASP A 95 3.62 -6.38 3.23
C ASP A 95 3.31 -6.24 4.73
N PRO A 96 2.22 -6.84 5.24
CA PRO A 96 1.83 -6.70 6.65
C PRO A 96 2.83 -7.36 7.62
N LYS A 97 3.81 -8.14 7.13
CA LYS A 97 4.91 -8.66 7.96
C LYS A 97 5.99 -7.62 8.22
N GLN A 98 6.07 -6.58 7.40
CA GLN A 98 7.15 -5.57 7.42
C GLN A 98 6.62 -4.17 7.72
N VAL A 99 5.37 -3.88 7.37
CA VAL A 99 4.72 -2.58 7.50
C VAL A 99 3.45 -2.71 8.34
N ASN A 100 3.30 -1.82 9.32
CA ASN A 100 2.08 -1.72 10.11
C ASN A 100 1.06 -0.88 9.36
N VAL A 101 -0.11 -1.46 9.04
CA VAL A 101 -1.23 -0.74 8.46
C VAL A 101 -2.37 -0.71 9.47
N ALA A 102 -2.75 0.49 9.91
CA ALA A 102 -3.76 0.66 10.95
C ALA A 102 -4.61 1.90 10.74
N MET A 103 -5.86 1.81 11.17
CA MET A 103 -6.76 2.95 11.29
C MET A 103 -6.32 3.81 12.48
N GLN A 104 -6.15 5.12 12.28
CA GLN A 104 -5.85 6.05 13.36
C GLN A 104 -7.09 6.19 14.26
N GLY A 105 -6.95 5.76 15.52
CA GLY A 105 -7.94 6.03 16.57
C GLY A 105 -7.73 7.43 17.16
N GLU A 106 -8.83 8.08 17.57
CA GLU A 106 -8.78 9.31 18.37
C GLU A 106 -7.84 9.12 19.56
N GLN A 107 -6.87 10.03 19.69
CA GLN A 107 -6.10 10.19 20.92
C GLN A 107 -7.11 10.43 22.05
N ALA A 108 -7.31 9.43 22.91
CA ALA A 108 -8.00 9.66 24.17
C ALA A 108 -7.12 10.61 24.99
N GLY A 109 -7.46 11.90 24.94
CA GLY A 109 -6.83 12.93 25.75
C GLY A 109 -6.85 12.50 27.21
N THR A 110 -5.67 12.27 27.77
CA THR A 110 -5.51 12.05 29.20
C THR A 110 -5.55 13.43 29.86
N GLY A 111 -6.72 13.81 30.36
CA GLY A 111 -6.88 14.86 31.37
C GLY A 111 -6.69 14.29 32.76
#